data_AF-S9UGL6-F1
#
_entry.id   AF-S9UGL6-F1
#
_cell.length_a   1.000
_cell.length_b   1.000
_cell.length_c   1.000
_cell.angle_alpha   90.00
_cell.angle_beta   90.00
_cell.angle_gamma   90.00
#
_symmetry.space_group_name_H-M   'P 1'
#
loop_
_entity.id
_entity.type
_entity.pdbx_description
1 polymer ?
#
loop_
_entity_poly.entity_id
_entity_poly.type
_entity_poly.pdbx_seq_one_letter_code
_entity_poly.pdbx_strand_id
1 'polypeptide(L)'
;MEDVLNSNAAANVFGCIDPSGGWRALHGPSEARPAHVDGEVLTYEDYVDRVHCEPAGMQQLPKVERDALWKKISGARRAASRKFTFPGEAGEKYAYLVEEQRKCLTIKEGAAPTYYSIIPSFFHFINTLSELHWPFTLIFRTFGSDLDSVLKEWKQFVDGDHICKSKGTVLEELRKNYIDPATGCVYRDARHLYLCLGPSVSATTRSSALTHMEDATPDAIEKELYLVEGCQSVRQTSFKELNELLLAFYRTSNNIGGLVDYYPCWAQGAERRSGGKVFPVESKGSQDHYYVFFDDNIFISDEKSIVDLRDIRSGESLLGEKVELPFCVHVNAYKAIVEETYFLDCLCERMKLQDSLIH
;
A
#
# COMPACT_ATOMS: atom_id res chain seq x y z
N MET A 1 7.15 -15.75 -0.76
CA MET A 1 6.21 -15.69 -1.89
C MET A 1 5.05 -16.66 -1.68
N GLU A 2 5.28 -17.96 -1.52
CA GLU A 2 4.21 -18.96 -1.34
C GLU A 2 3.17 -18.59 -0.27
N ASP A 3 3.65 -18.19 0.91
CA ASP A 3 2.82 -17.72 2.02
C ASP A 3 1.89 -16.57 1.62
N VAL A 4 2.38 -15.61 0.80
CA VAL A 4 1.62 -14.45 0.34
C VAL A 4 0.56 -14.86 -0.68
N LEU A 5 0.91 -15.73 -1.63
CA LEU A 5 -0.04 -16.22 -2.64
C LEU A 5 -1.19 -17.01 -2.02
N ASN A 6 -0.90 -17.77 -0.96
CA ASN A 6 -1.90 -18.49 -0.17
C ASN A 6 -2.81 -17.52 0.60
N SER A 7 -2.25 -16.49 1.24
CA SER A 7 -3.05 -15.45 1.90
C SER A 7 -3.97 -14.73 0.91
N ASN A 8 -3.47 -14.40 -0.28
CA ASN A 8 -4.29 -13.82 -1.35
C ASN A 8 -5.45 -14.74 -1.76
N ALA A 9 -5.21 -16.06 -1.85
CA ALA A 9 -6.28 -17.02 -2.10
C ALA A 9 -7.29 -17.07 -0.94
N ALA A 10 -6.83 -17.06 0.31
CA ALA A 10 -7.69 -17.02 1.50
C ALA A 10 -8.61 -15.79 1.53
N ALA A 11 -8.11 -14.64 1.09
CA ALA A 11 -8.86 -13.39 1.00
C ALA A 11 -9.88 -13.34 -0.15
N ASN A 12 -9.83 -14.30 -1.09
CA ASN A 12 -10.67 -14.29 -2.30
C ASN A 12 -11.60 -15.51 -2.43
N VAL A 13 -11.48 -16.50 -1.54
CA VAL A 13 -12.40 -17.64 -1.48
C VAL A 13 -13.45 -17.40 -0.40
N PHE A 14 -14.71 -17.40 -0.80
CA PHE A 14 -15.86 -17.29 0.10
C PHE A 14 -16.32 -18.65 0.57
N GLY A 15 -16.75 -18.71 1.82
CA GLY A 15 -17.32 -19.90 2.44
C GLY A 15 -18.45 -19.57 3.40
N CYS A 16 -19.12 -20.61 3.90
CA CYS A 16 -20.10 -20.50 4.97
C CYS A 16 -19.55 -21.07 6.29
N ILE A 17 -20.06 -20.54 7.38
CA ILE A 17 -19.85 -21.09 8.72
C ILE A 17 -20.90 -22.18 8.95
N ASP A 18 -20.45 -23.39 9.26
CA ASP A 18 -21.33 -24.51 9.59
C ASP A 18 -21.81 -24.44 11.05
N PRO A 19 -22.81 -25.25 11.46
CA PRO A 19 -23.33 -25.21 12.83
C PRO A 19 -22.32 -25.52 13.94
N SER A 20 -21.17 -26.12 13.60
CA SER A 20 -20.08 -26.36 14.56
C SER A 20 -19.13 -25.17 14.71
N GLY A 21 -19.36 -24.10 13.93
CA GLY A 21 -18.50 -22.92 13.86
C GLY A 21 -17.34 -23.07 12.88
N GLY A 22 -17.27 -24.17 12.12
CA GLY A 22 -16.23 -24.40 11.13
C GLY A 22 -16.53 -23.69 9.80
N TRP A 23 -15.49 -23.21 9.13
CA TRP A 23 -15.63 -22.62 7.79
C TRP A 23 -15.53 -23.68 6.70
N ARG A 24 -16.39 -23.59 5.68
CA ARG A 24 -16.38 -24.46 4.50
C ARG A 24 -16.45 -23.64 3.23
N ALA A 25 -15.53 -23.91 2.32
CA ALA A 25 -15.43 -23.18 1.07
C ALA A 25 -16.66 -23.39 0.17
N LEU A 26 -17.17 -22.29 -0.40
CA LEU A 26 -18.33 -22.25 -1.29
C LEU A 26 -17.92 -21.95 -2.71
N HIS A 27 -17.33 -20.78 -2.96
CA HIS A 27 -16.97 -20.32 -4.29
C HIS A 27 -15.69 -19.46 -4.28
N GLY A 28 -14.89 -19.59 -5.33
CA GLY A 28 -13.74 -18.75 -5.62
C GLY A 28 -14.11 -17.47 -6.38
N PRO A 29 -13.13 -16.64 -6.77
CA PRO A 29 -13.35 -15.34 -7.41
C PRO A 29 -14.02 -15.45 -8.79
N SER A 30 -13.71 -16.50 -9.55
CA SER A 30 -14.26 -16.74 -10.91
C SER A 30 -15.49 -17.65 -10.91
N GLU A 31 -15.92 -18.13 -9.75
CA GLU A 31 -17.04 -19.06 -9.61
C GLU A 31 -18.33 -18.30 -9.27
N ALA A 32 -19.46 -18.74 -9.83
CA ALA A 32 -20.75 -18.16 -9.51
C ALA A 32 -21.12 -18.45 -8.05
N ARG A 33 -21.57 -17.42 -7.33
CA ARG A 33 -22.11 -17.60 -5.98
C ARG A 33 -23.35 -18.51 -6.03
N PRO A 34 -23.45 -19.55 -5.17
CA PRO A 34 -24.65 -20.38 -5.10
C PRO A 34 -25.91 -19.55 -4.82
N ALA A 35 -27.02 -19.88 -5.49
CA ALA A 35 -28.27 -19.12 -5.42
C ALA A 35 -28.88 -19.08 -4.00
N HIS A 36 -28.64 -20.13 -3.22
CA HIS A 36 -29.07 -20.24 -1.83
C HIS A 36 -27.90 -20.71 -0.98
N VAL A 37 -27.62 -19.97 0.09
CA VAL A 37 -26.64 -20.33 1.11
C VAL A 37 -27.31 -20.09 2.46
N ASP A 38 -27.39 -21.14 3.27
CA ASP A 38 -27.83 -21.02 4.65
C ASP A 38 -26.68 -20.51 5.51
N GLY A 39 -26.88 -19.36 6.16
CA GLY A 39 -25.91 -18.75 7.07
C GLY A 39 -25.08 -17.63 6.47
N GLU A 40 -24.13 -17.15 7.26
CA GLU A 40 -23.25 -16.06 6.90
C GLU A 40 -22.19 -16.50 5.90
N VAL A 41 -21.92 -15.65 4.91
CA VAL A 41 -20.90 -15.86 3.88
C VAL A 41 -19.79 -14.84 4.05
N LEU A 42 -18.56 -15.31 4.18
CA LEU A 42 -17.37 -14.49 4.34
C LEU A 42 -16.14 -15.20 3.77
N THR A 43 -15.06 -14.46 3.55
CA THR A 43 -13.80 -15.03 3.07
C THR A 43 -13.17 -15.92 4.13
N TYR A 44 -12.22 -16.79 3.74
CA TYR A 44 -11.48 -17.57 4.73
C TYR A 44 -10.64 -16.65 5.63
N GLU A 45 -10.07 -15.59 5.08
CA GLU A 45 -9.32 -14.59 5.84
C GLU A 45 -10.18 -13.92 6.92
N ASP A 46 -11.38 -13.43 6.56
CA ASP A 46 -12.32 -12.83 7.52
C ASP A 46 -12.71 -13.82 8.63
N TYR A 47 -12.83 -15.10 8.29
CA TYR A 47 -13.16 -16.15 9.25
C TYR A 47 -11.99 -16.36 10.24
N VAL A 48 -10.77 -16.46 9.73
CA VAL A 48 -9.55 -16.57 10.53
C VAL A 48 -9.39 -15.36 11.44
N ASP A 49 -9.67 -14.16 10.94
CA ASP A 49 -9.62 -12.91 11.70
C ASP A 49 -10.67 -12.87 12.83
N ARG A 50 -11.85 -13.45 12.59
CA ARG A 50 -12.90 -13.61 13.60
C ARG A 50 -12.54 -14.63 14.66
N VAL A 51 -11.99 -15.78 14.28
CA VAL A 51 -11.55 -16.84 15.21
C VAL A 51 -10.39 -16.35 16.07
N HIS A 52 -9.50 -15.57 15.49
CA HIS A 52 -8.37 -14.95 16.16
C HIS A 52 -8.58 -13.44 16.33
N CYS A 53 -9.73 -13.05 16.88
CA CYS A 53 -10.03 -11.64 17.12
C CYS A 53 -9.27 -11.10 18.33
N GLU A 54 -9.19 -9.77 18.41
CA GLU A 54 -8.67 -9.07 19.58
C GLU A 54 -9.57 -9.37 20.80
N PRO A 55 -9.02 -9.92 21.90
CA PRO A 55 -9.82 -10.20 23.08
C PRO A 55 -10.23 -8.91 23.80
N ALA A 56 -11.42 -8.92 24.39
CA ALA A 56 -11.91 -7.82 25.21
C ALA A 56 -10.91 -7.48 26.32
N GLY A 57 -10.63 -6.20 26.52
CA GLY A 57 -9.67 -5.75 27.54
C GLY A 57 -8.22 -5.61 27.06
N MET A 58 -7.90 -6.02 25.82
CA MET A 58 -6.51 -6.01 25.33
C MET A 58 -5.88 -4.62 25.29
N GLN A 59 -6.66 -3.58 24.96
CA GLN A 59 -6.15 -2.20 24.93
C GLN A 59 -5.87 -1.62 26.32
N GLN A 60 -6.37 -2.24 27.38
CA GLN A 60 -6.14 -1.85 28.75
C GLN A 60 -4.89 -2.51 29.35
N LEU A 61 -4.28 -3.47 28.63
CA LEU A 61 -3.06 -4.14 29.06
C LEU A 61 -1.83 -3.21 28.95
N PRO A 62 -0.80 -3.42 29.79
CA PRO A 62 0.51 -2.80 29.60
C PRO A 62 1.05 -3.09 28.20
N LYS A 63 1.76 -2.12 27.59
CA LYS A 63 2.28 -2.21 26.21
C LYS A 63 3.00 -3.54 25.93
N VAL A 64 3.89 -3.98 26.82
CA VAL A 64 4.66 -5.22 26.64
C VAL A 64 3.75 -6.46 26.56
N GLU A 65 2.72 -6.53 27.40
CA GLU A 65 1.76 -7.64 27.41
C GLU A 65 0.84 -7.60 26.19
N ARG A 66 0.37 -6.40 25.83
CA ARG A 66 -0.42 -6.16 24.62
C ARG A 66 0.35 -6.59 23.37
N ASP A 67 1.61 -6.17 23.24
CA ASP A 67 2.45 -6.47 22.07
C ASP A 67 2.74 -7.99 21.99
N ALA A 68 2.96 -8.66 23.13
CA ALA A 68 3.13 -10.10 23.19
C ALA A 68 1.85 -10.86 22.78
N LEU A 69 0.68 -10.40 23.24
CA LEU A 69 -0.61 -10.96 22.87
C LEU A 69 -0.94 -10.76 21.39
N TRP A 70 -0.69 -9.55 20.86
CA TRP A 70 -0.83 -9.24 19.43
C TRP A 70 0.05 -10.14 18.57
N LYS A 71 1.30 -10.36 18.98
CA LYS A 71 2.23 -11.25 18.29
C LYS A 71 1.71 -12.69 18.22
N LYS A 72 1.03 -13.17 19.27
CA LYS A 72 0.40 -14.50 19.29
C LYS A 72 -0.80 -14.56 18.33
N ILE A 73 -1.69 -13.57 18.38
CA ILE A 73 -2.89 -13.48 17.53
C ILE A 73 -2.50 -13.39 16.04
N SER A 74 -1.67 -12.41 15.68
CA SER A 74 -1.17 -12.22 14.31
C SER A 74 -0.34 -13.42 13.81
N GLY A 75 0.35 -14.11 14.71
CA GLY A 75 1.05 -15.36 14.40
C GLY A 75 0.09 -16.49 14.03
N ALA A 76 -1.02 -16.64 14.77
CA ALA A 76 -2.04 -17.64 14.48
C ALA A 76 -2.77 -17.36 13.15
N ARG A 77 -3.17 -16.10 12.91
CA ARG A 77 -3.79 -15.67 11.65
C ARG A 77 -2.91 -16.01 10.45
N ARG A 78 -1.65 -15.56 10.47
CA ARG A 78 -0.67 -15.86 9.41
C ARG A 78 -0.45 -17.36 9.21
N ALA A 79 -0.44 -18.14 10.29
CA ALA A 79 -0.23 -19.58 10.21
C ALA A 79 -1.38 -20.30 9.49
N ALA A 80 -2.62 -19.84 9.68
CA ALA A 80 -3.81 -20.36 8.99
C ALA A 80 -3.83 -19.93 7.51
N SER A 81 -3.72 -18.62 7.22
CA SER A 81 -3.85 -18.11 5.85
C SER A 81 -2.74 -18.62 4.92
N ARG A 82 -1.49 -18.74 5.40
CA ARG A 82 -0.35 -19.14 4.54
C ARG A 82 -0.39 -20.60 4.06
N LYS A 83 -1.25 -21.43 4.63
CA LYS A 83 -1.41 -22.85 4.26
C LYS A 83 -2.78 -23.13 3.67
N PHE A 84 -3.60 -22.11 3.44
CA PHE A 84 -5.01 -22.27 3.12
C PHE A 84 -5.29 -23.30 2.01
N THR A 85 -4.45 -23.35 0.97
CA THR A 85 -4.64 -24.27 -0.17
C THR A 85 -3.78 -25.53 -0.11
N PHE A 86 -3.13 -25.84 1.00
CA PHE A 86 -2.30 -27.04 1.13
C PHE A 86 -3.18 -28.31 1.19
N PRO A 87 -2.63 -29.50 0.86
CA PRO A 87 -3.38 -30.74 0.98
C PRO A 87 -3.94 -30.96 2.39
N GLY A 88 -5.25 -31.23 2.47
CA GLY A 88 -6.00 -31.40 3.72
C GLY A 88 -6.52 -30.11 4.36
N GLU A 89 -6.19 -28.94 3.81
CA GLU A 89 -6.63 -27.64 4.33
C GLU A 89 -7.94 -27.17 3.67
N ALA A 90 -8.61 -26.20 4.29
CA ALA A 90 -9.98 -25.79 3.92
C ALA A 90 -10.11 -25.29 2.47
N GLY A 91 -9.02 -24.79 1.89
CA GLY A 91 -8.94 -24.25 0.54
C GLY A 91 -8.24 -25.15 -0.46
N GLU A 92 -7.99 -26.43 -0.18
CA GLU A 92 -7.21 -27.34 -1.05
C GLU A 92 -7.66 -27.29 -2.53
N LYS A 93 -8.98 -27.32 -2.78
CA LYS A 93 -9.53 -27.27 -4.14
C LYS A 93 -9.22 -25.97 -4.91
N TYR A 94 -8.79 -24.92 -4.20
CA TYR A 94 -8.42 -23.62 -4.73
C TYR A 94 -6.91 -23.42 -4.88
N ALA A 95 -6.10 -24.48 -4.77
CA ALA A 95 -4.65 -24.40 -5.02
C ALA A 95 -4.29 -23.83 -6.40
N TYR A 96 -5.20 -23.92 -7.38
CA TYR A 96 -5.01 -23.29 -8.69
C TYR A 96 -4.89 -21.76 -8.62
N LEU A 97 -5.49 -21.09 -7.63
CA LEU A 97 -5.38 -19.63 -7.44
C LEU A 97 -3.94 -19.21 -7.09
N VAL A 98 -3.21 -20.07 -6.37
CA VAL A 98 -1.80 -19.84 -6.06
C VAL A 98 -0.95 -19.97 -7.34
N GLU A 99 -1.22 -21.00 -8.14
CA GLU A 99 -0.51 -21.23 -9.40
C GLU A 99 -0.80 -20.17 -10.46
N GLU A 100 -2.01 -19.63 -10.50
CA GLU A 100 -2.37 -18.52 -11.38
C GLU A 100 -1.54 -17.27 -11.07
N GLN A 101 -1.47 -16.87 -9.80
CA GLN A 101 -0.64 -15.74 -9.38
C GLN A 101 0.85 -15.99 -9.65
N ARG A 102 1.35 -17.20 -9.36
CA ARG A 102 2.75 -17.56 -9.59
C ARG A 102 3.14 -17.40 -11.06
N LYS A 103 2.27 -17.82 -11.98
CA LYS A 103 2.49 -17.67 -13.42
C LYS A 103 2.60 -16.20 -13.81
N CYS A 104 1.73 -15.34 -13.29
CA CYS A 104 1.80 -13.90 -13.58
C CYS A 104 3.05 -13.23 -13.00
N LEU A 105 3.54 -13.68 -11.83
CA LEU A 105 4.66 -13.04 -11.14
C LEU A 105 6.05 -13.52 -11.59
N THR A 106 6.15 -14.64 -12.30
CA THR A 106 7.45 -15.23 -12.66
C THR A 106 7.99 -14.59 -13.94
N ILE A 107 9.18 -13.97 -13.86
CA ILE A 107 9.89 -13.40 -15.02
C ILE A 107 10.67 -14.49 -15.76
N LYS A 108 11.38 -15.35 -15.01
CA LYS A 108 12.16 -16.46 -15.55
C LYS A 108 11.97 -17.69 -14.68
N GLU A 109 11.68 -18.81 -15.33
CA GLU A 109 11.63 -20.13 -14.69
C GLU A 109 13.04 -20.73 -14.56
N GLY A 110 13.22 -21.63 -13.59
CA GLY A 110 14.48 -22.36 -13.40
C GLY A 110 14.75 -22.70 -11.93
N ALA A 111 15.98 -23.13 -11.64
CA ALA A 111 16.40 -23.49 -10.28
C ALA A 111 16.40 -22.29 -9.30
N ALA A 112 16.54 -21.07 -9.83
CA ALA A 112 16.41 -19.82 -9.09
C ALA A 112 15.44 -18.89 -9.83
N PRO A 113 14.11 -19.06 -9.65
CA PRO A 113 13.12 -18.23 -10.31
C PRO A 113 13.26 -16.77 -9.87
N THR A 114 13.07 -15.85 -10.81
CA THR A 114 13.08 -14.41 -10.55
C THR A 114 11.66 -13.86 -10.70
N TYR A 115 11.27 -12.99 -9.77
CA TYR A 115 9.94 -12.38 -9.72
C TYR A 115 10.02 -10.87 -9.91
N TYR A 116 8.90 -10.27 -10.28
CA TYR A 116 8.76 -8.81 -10.33
C TYR A 116 8.83 -8.19 -8.93
N SER A 117 9.35 -6.97 -8.83
CA SER A 117 9.16 -6.09 -7.66
C SER A 117 7.92 -5.20 -7.84
N ILE A 118 7.52 -4.93 -9.08
CA ILE A 118 6.32 -4.21 -9.50
C ILE A 118 5.46 -5.14 -10.36
N ILE A 119 4.22 -5.39 -9.96
CA ILE A 119 3.36 -6.35 -10.65
C ILE A 119 3.02 -5.92 -12.10
N PRO A 120 2.91 -6.89 -13.05
CA PRO A 120 2.75 -6.57 -14.48
C PRO A 120 1.56 -5.69 -14.86
N SER A 121 0.41 -5.85 -14.19
CA SER A 121 -0.78 -5.01 -14.41
C SER A 121 -0.51 -3.53 -14.14
N PHE A 122 0.42 -3.20 -13.24
CA PHE A 122 0.83 -1.82 -12.99
C PHE A 122 1.61 -1.24 -14.19
N PHE A 123 2.47 -2.03 -14.83
CA PHE A 123 3.14 -1.60 -16.07
C PHE A 123 2.15 -1.43 -17.23
N HIS A 124 1.14 -2.31 -17.31
CA HIS A 124 0.04 -2.16 -18.28
C HIS A 124 -0.71 -0.83 -18.05
N PHE A 125 -1.02 -0.51 -16.79
CA PHE A 125 -1.63 0.76 -16.39
C PHE A 125 -0.79 1.97 -16.83
N ILE A 126 0.49 1.99 -16.51
CA ILE A 126 1.39 3.10 -16.87
C ILE A 126 1.57 3.24 -18.38
N ASN A 127 1.69 2.12 -19.12
CA ASN A 127 1.72 2.14 -20.59
C ASN A 127 0.45 2.75 -21.16
N THR A 128 -0.72 2.40 -20.63
CA THR A 128 -2.01 2.92 -21.10
C THR A 128 -2.11 4.43 -20.87
N LEU A 129 -1.72 4.93 -19.69
CA LEU A 129 -1.65 6.38 -19.45
C LEU A 129 -0.73 7.10 -20.45
N SER A 130 0.42 6.51 -20.72
CA SER A 130 1.42 7.05 -21.64
C SER A 130 0.92 7.08 -23.09
N GLU A 131 0.26 6.01 -23.56
CA GLU A 131 -0.34 5.95 -24.90
C GLU A 131 -1.49 6.95 -25.06
N LEU A 132 -2.26 7.20 -23.99
CA LEU A 132 -3.31 8.21 -23.93
C LEU A 132 -2.79 9.64 -23.74
N HIS A 133 -1.47 9.85 -23.68
CA HIS A 133 -0.84 11.15 -23.44
C HIS A 133 -1.27 11.78 -22.12
N TRP A 134 -1.57 10.96 -21.10
CA TRP A 134 -1.91 11.43 -19.77
C TRP A 134 -0.65 11.58 -18.90
N PRO A 135 -0.27 12.81 -18.54
CA PRO A 135 0.84 13.03 -17.64
C PRO A 135 0.47 12.56 -16.23
N PHE A 136 1.46 12.07 -15.49
CA PHE A 136 1.27 11.61 -14.12
C PHE A 136 2.48 11.95 -13.25
N THR A 137 2.22 12.07 -11.95
CA THR A 137 3.25 12.02 -10.91
C THR A 137 3.13 10.69 -10.20
N LEU A 138 4.21 9.90 -10.20
CA LEU A 138 4.27 8.58 -9.59
C LEU A 138 5.23 8.57 -8.42
N ILE A 139 4.70 8.24 -7.23
CA ILE A 139 5.46 8.20 -5.99
C ILE A 139 5.35 6.79 -5.40
N PHE A 140 6.42 6.02 -5.44
CA PHE A 140 6.50 4.73 -4.77
C PHE A 140 6.70 4.94 -3.28
N ARG A 141 5.77 4.45 -2.44
CA ARG A 141 5.80 4.65 -1.00
C ARG A 141 5.89 3.35 -0.23
N THR A 142 6.86 3.25 0.68
CA THR A 142 7.05 2.06 1.52
C THR A 142 7.38 2.44 2.95
N PHE A 143 7.08 1.55 3.90
CA PHE A 143 7.66 1.57 5.24
C PHE A 143 8.96 0.75 5.32
N GLY A 144 9.22 -0.08 4.32
CA GLY A 144 10.29 -1.08 4.27
C GLY A 144 11.56 -0.60 3.57
N SER A 145 12.32 -1.58 3.07
CA SER A 145 13.64 -1.39 2.44
C SER A 145 13.65 -1.82 0.96
N ASP A 146 12.48 -1.96 0.36
CA ASP A 146 12.25 -2.47 -1.00
C ASP A 146 12.28 -1.37 -2.07
N LEU A 147 12.39 -0.09 -1.66
CA LEU A 147 12.35 1.05 -2.57
C LEU A 147 13.42 0.97 -3.67
N ASP A 148 14.66 0.62 -3.32
CA ASP A 148 15.75 0.52 -4.30
C ASP A 148 15.47 -0.54 -5.38
N SER A 149 14.91 -1.70 -5.00
CA SER A 149 14.52 -2.73 -5.97
C SER A 149 13.41 -2.26 -6.91
N VAL A 150 12.41 -1.56 -6.37
CA VAL A 150 11.29 -0.98 -7.14
C VAL A 150 11.79 0.06 -8.14
N LEU A 151 12.64 1.01 -7.70
CA LEU A 151 13.17 2.05 -8.58
C LEU A 151 14.13 1.48 -9.64
N LYS A 152 14.88 0.42 -9.31
CA LYS A 152 15.71 -0.29 -10.28
C LYS A 152 14.87 -0.97 -11.37
N GLU A 153 13.78 -1.64 -11.01
CA GLU A 153 12.90 -2.27 -11.99
C GLU A 153 12.14 -1.23 -12.82
N TRP A 154 11.68 -0.13 -12.21
CA TRP A 154 11.13 1.01 -12.93
C TRP A 154 12.10 1.53 -14.00
N LYS A 155 13.38 1.71 -13.66
CA LYS A 155 14.41 2.13 -14.61
C LYS A 155 14.52 1.16 -15.78
N GLN A 156 14.60 -0.14 -15.51
CA GLN A 156 14.64 -1.17 -16.56
C GLN A 156 13.41 -1.11 -17.46
N PHE A 157 12.24 -0.81 -16.90
CA PHE A 157 11.00 -0.65 -17.66
C PHE A 157 11.05 0.54 -18.60
N VAL A 158 11.41 1.71 -18.09
CA VAL A 158 11.54 2.93 -18.91
C VAL A 158 12.60 2.77 -19.99
N ASP A 159 13.76 2.21 -19.65
CA ASP A 159 14.86 1.97 -20.59
C ASP A 159 14.51 0.95 -21.69
N GLY A 160 13.39 0.24 -21.55
CA GLY A 160 12.91 -0.76 -22.52
C GLY A 160 13.54 -2.14 -22.37
N ASP A 161 14.35 -2.34 -21.32
CA ASP A 161 15.04 -3.60 -21.03
C ASP A 161 14.14 -4.60 -20.29
N HIS A 162 13.14 -4.10 -19.56
CA HIS A 162 12.16 -4.93 -18.87
C HIS A 162 11.28 -5.74 -19.83
N ILE A 163 10.75 -6.86 -19.36
CA ILE A 163 9.89 -7.74 -20.17
C ILE A 163 8.55 -7.10 -20.55
N CYS A 164 7.98 -6.25 -19.69
CA CYS A 164 6.69 -5.59 -19.97
C CYS A 164 6.77 -4.51 -21.06
N LYS A 165 7.98 -4.00 -21.37
CA LYS A 165 8.29 -2.94 -22.36
C LYS A 165 7.51 -1.62 -22.16
N SER A 166 8.21 -0.51 -22.01
CA SER A 166 7.60 0.83 -22.01
C SER A 166 7.02 1.17 -23.39
N LYS A 167 5.85 1.82 -23.40
CA LYS A 167 5.12 2.25 -24.60
C LYS A 167 4.47 3.62 -24.41
N GLY A 168 4.15 4.29 -25.51
CA GLY A 168 3.48 5.59 -25.52
C GLY A 168 4.43 6.77 -25.34
N THR A 169 3.91 7.97 -25.61
CA THR A 169 4.71 9.19 -25.78
C THR A 169 5.26 9.73 -24.48
N VAL A 170 4.50 9.66 -23.37
CA VAL A 170 4.96 10.12 -22.05
C VAL A 170 6.21 9.35 -21.61
N LEU A 171 6.20 8.02 -21.74
CA LEU A 171 7.36 7.18 -21.40
C LEU A 171 8.51 7.34 -22.39
N GLU A 172 8.25 7.57 -23.68
CA GLU A 172 9.31 7.89 -24.64
C GLU A 172 10.04 9.19 -24.29
N GLU A 173 9.31 10.22 -23.88
CA GLU A 173 9.87 11.49 -23.41
C GLU A 173 10.66 11.31 -22.11
N LEU A 174 10.11 10.54 -21.17
CA LEU A 174 10.76 10.20 -19.91
C LEU A 174 12.07 9.44 -20.15
N ARG A 175 12.09 8.50 -21.09
CA ARG A 175 13.29 7.76 -21.49
C ARG A 175 14.35 8.66 -22.12
N LYS A 176 13.96 9.58 -23.03
CA LYS A 176 14.89 10.50 -23.70
C LYS A 176 15.56 11.46 -22.71
N ASN A 177 14.84 11.86 -21.66
CA ASN A 177 15.31 12.82 -20.66
C ASN A 177 15.46 12.18 -19.27
N TYR A 178 15.83 10.89 -19.20
CA TYR A 178 15.78 10.14 -17.94
C TYR A 178 16.62 10.80 -16.85
N ILE A 179 16.01 11.03 -15.70
CA ILE A 179 16.64 11.48 -14.47
C ILE A 179 16.35 10.40 -13.42
N ASP A 180 17.35 10.00 -12.65
CA ASP A 180 17.15 9.03 -11.58
C ASP A 180 16.07 9.55 -10.61
N PRO A 181 15.09 8.71 -10.21
CA PRO A 181 13.98 9.14 -9.37
C PRO A 181 14.47 9.78 -8.08
N ALA A 182 13.94 10.97 -7.75
CA ALA A 182 14.24 11.61 -6.49
C ALA A 182 13.67 10.78 -5.34
N THR A 183 14.42 10.65 -4.25
CA THR A 183 14.03 9.87 -3.07
C THR A 183 13.94 10.78 -1.85
N GLY A 184 13.11 10.39 -0.89
CA GLY A 184 13.05 11.05 0.40
C GLY A 184 12.51 10.13 1.48
N CYS A 185 12.42 10.65 2.70
CA CYS A 185 11.65 10.02 3.76
C CYS A 185 10.81 11.03 4.52
N VAL A 186 9.69 10.56 5.07
CA VAL A 186 8.85 11.34 5.98
C VAL A 186 9.26 10.97 7.40
N TYR A 187 9.27 11.96 8.29
CA TYR A 187 9.26 11.75 9.73
C TYR A 187 8.03 12.45 10.32
N ARG A 188 7.38 11.80 11.28
CA ARG A 188 6.20 12.34 11.93
C ARG A 188 6.11 11.89 13.38
N ASP A 189 5.71 12.82 14.23
CA ASP A 189 5.23 12.56 15.59
C ASP A 189 3.83 13.19 15.79
N ALA A 190 3.34 13.25 17.04
CA ALA A 190 2.03 13.81 17.36
C ALA A 190 1.88 15.32 17.05
N ARG A 191 2.98 16.05 16.91
CA ARG A 191 3.06 17.52 16.81
C ARG A 191 3.75 18.00 15.54
N HIS A 192 4.66 17.21 14.97
CA HIS A 192 5.52 17.62 13.90
C HIS A 192 5.47 16.66 12.71
N LEU A 193 5.61 17.23 11.52
CA LEU A 193 5.71 16.53 10.26
C LEU A 193 6.89 17.11 9.48
N TYR A 194 7.77 16.23 9.02
CA TYR A 194 8.99 16.57 8.31
C TYR A 194 9.11 15.77 7.03
N LEU A 195 9.62 16.43 5.98
CA LEU A 195 10.06 15.81 4.75
C LEU A 195 11.58 15.93 4.65
N CYS A 196 12.26 14.80 4.52
CA CYS A 196 13.70 14.73 4.27
C CYS A 196 13.93 14.39 2.81
N LEU A 197 14.64 15.25 2.09
CA LEU A 197 14.95 15.07 0.67
C LEU A 197 16.30 14.37 0.52
N GLY A 198 16.35 13.33 -0.31
CA GLY A 198 17.55 12.55 -0.62
C GLY A 198 17.50 11.08 -0.15
N PRO A 199 17.10 10.74 1.09
CA PRO A 199 17.18 9.37 1.57
C PRO A 199 16.31 8.40 0.77
N SER A 200 16.82 7.20 0.47
CA SER A 200 16.01 6.05 0.01
C SER A 200 15.70 5.07 1.15
N VAL A 201 15.99 5.47 2.39
CA VAL A 201 15.86 4.66 3.60
C VAL A 201 15.03 5.37 4.67
N SER A 202 14.52 4.59 5.63
CA SER A 202 13.76 5.13 6.77
C SER A 202 14.60 6.10 7.61
N ALA A 203 13.92 7.09 8.22
CA ALA A 203 14.55 8.01 9.16
C ALA A 203 15.21 7.28 10.36
N THR A 204 14.78 6.06 10.70
CA THR A 204 15.38 5.27 11.80
C THR A 204 16.56 4.39 11.41
N THR A 205 16.97 4.34 10.13
CA THR A 205 17.98 3.38 9.66
C THR A 205 19.31 3.49 10.41
N ARG A 206 19.72 4.71 10.78
CA ARG A 206 20.99 4.96 11.49
C ARG A 206 20.86 4.99 13.00
N SER A 207 19.73 5.45 13.51
CA SER A 207 19.52 5.71 14.93
C SER A 207 18.05 5.54 15.29
N SER A 208 17.81 4.82 16.39
CA SER A 208 16.49 4.77 17.02
C SER A 208 16.23 5.99 17.90
N ALA A 209 17.13 6.99 17.98
CA ALA A 209 16.91 8.19 18.79
C ALA A 209 15.57 8.86 18.44
N LEU A 210 15.26 8.98 17.15
CA LEU A 210 14.02 9.55 16.65
C LEU A 210 12.75 8.87 17.18
N THR A 211 12.81 7.59 17.59
CA THR A 211 11.66 6.88 18.17
C THR A 211 11.35 7.28 19.61
N HIS A 212 12.20 8.12 20.22
CA HIS A 212 12.09 8.59 21.61
C HIS A 212 12.09 10.12 21.72
N MET A 213 11.84 10.82 20.60
CA MET A 213 11.93 12.28 20.50
C MET A 213 10.58 12.99 20.41
N GLU A 214 9.50 12.34 20.86
CA GLU A 214 8.13 12.89 20.83
C GLU A 214 8.03 14.27 21.49
N ASP A 215 8.79 14.50 22.56
CA ASP A 215 8.86 15.75 23.31
C ASP A 215 10.04 16.67 22.92
N ALA A 216 10.86 16.27 21.95
CA ALA A 216 12.03 17.04 21.54
C ALA A 216 11.65 18.36 20.86
N THR A 217 12.59 19.30 20.84
CA THR A 217 12.44 20.55 20.09
C THR A 217 12.60 20.30 18.58
N PRO A 218 11.99 21.14 17.73
CA PRO A 218 12.21 21.07 16.28
C PRO A 218 13.68 21.00 15.88
N ASP A 219 14.54 21.85 16.45
CA ASP A 219 15.99 21.86 16.18
C ASP A 219 16.67 20.52 16.49
N ALA A 220 16.26 19.84 17.56
CA ALA A 220 16.83 18.55 17.93
C ALA A 220 16.39 17.46 16.94
N ILE A 221 15.12 17.46 16.53
CA ILE A 221 14.59 16.54 15.53
C ILE A 221 15.30 16.75 14.19
N GLU A 222 15.40 17.99 13.72
CA GLU A 222 16.08 18.32 12.47
C GLU A 222 17.53 17.85 12.46
N LYS A 223 18.26 18.07 13.57
CA LYS A 223 19.64 17.62 13.70
C LYS A 223 19.79 16.12 13.52
N GLU A 224 18.88 15.31 14.08
CA GLU A 224 18.90 13.86 13.90
C GLU A 224 18.48 13.46 12.47
N LEU A 225 17.51 14.16 11.88
CA LEU A 225 17.09 13.90 10.50
C LEU A 225 18.22 14.18 9.48
N TYR A 226 19.05 15.19 9.71
CA TYR A 226 20.24 15.45 8.88
C TYR A 226 21.29 14.33 8.95
N LEU A 227 21.24 13.45 9.96
CA LEU A 227 22.16 12.30 10.07
C LEU A 227 21.70 11.08 9.27
N VAL A 228 20.46 11.09 8.77
CA VAL A 228 19.91 10.02 7.93
C VAL A 228 20.74 9.90 6.66
N GLU A 229 21.05 8.67 6.28
CA GLU A 229 21.86 8.39 5.10
C GLU A 229 21.22 8.96 3.83
N GLY A 230 22.01 9.68 3.04
CA GLY A 230 21.54 10.34 1.82
C GLY A 230 20.74 11.62 2.06
N CYS A 231 20.57 12.09 3.30
CA CYS A 231 19.84 13.33 3.57
C CYS A 231 20.56 14.55 3.02
N GLN A 232 19.87 15.32 2.18
CA GLN A 232 20.35 16.55 1.56
C GLN A 232 19.70 17.79 2.17
N SER A 233 18.42 17.67 2.56
CA SER A 233 17.70 18.75 3.24
C SER A 233 16.56 18.20 4.09
N VAL A 234 16.24 18.91 5.17
CA VAL A 234 15.12 18.62 6.06
C VAL A 234 14.15 19.80 6.02
N ARG A 235 12.86 19.53 5.91
CA ARG A 235 11.80 20.54 5.89
C ARG A 235 10.70 20.16 6.88
N GLN A 236 10.53 20.95 7.93
CA GLN A 236 9.27 20.92 8.68
C GLN A 236 8.15 21.42 7.77
N THR A 237 6.98 20.79 7.84
CA THR A 237 5.90 21.05 6.89
C THR A 237 4.52 20.87 7.52
N SER A 238 3.52 21.52 6.94
CA SER A 238 2.09 21.25 7.15
C SER A 238 1.53 20.27 6.11
N PHE A 239 0.27 19.85 6.25
CA PHE A 239 -0.37 18.98 5.24
C PHE A 239 -0.46 19.64 3.86
N LYS A 240 -0.78 20.95 3.82
CA LYS A 240 -0.81 21.71 2.56
C LYS A 240 0.55 21.79 1.91
N GLU A 241 1.54 22.25 2.68
CA GLU A 241 2.91 22.41 2.17
C GLU A 241 3.50 21.06 1.78
N LEU A 242 3.17 19.96 2.48
CA LEU A 242 3.64 18.63 2.09
C LEU A 242 3.14 18.26 0.70
N ASN A 243 1.86 18.49 0.38
CA ASN A 243 1.32 18.23 -0.96
C ASN A 243 2.08 19.02 -2.04
N GLU A 244 2.23 20.33 -1.83
CA GLU A 244 2.94 21.22 -2.75
C GLU A 244 4.42 20.85 -2.90
N LEU A 245 5.09 20.51 -1.79
CA LEU A 245 6.49 20.09 -1.75
C LEU A 245 6.70 18.76 -2.46
N LEU A 246 5.83 17.76 -2.28
CA LEU A 246 5.95 16.48 -2.99
C LEU A 246 5.83 16.69 -4.50
N LEU A 247 4.84 17.46 -4.96
CA LEU A 247 4.68 17.77 -6.38
C LEU A 247 5.89 18.55 -6.93
N ALA A 248 6.36 19.57 -6.23
CA ALA A 248 7.52 20.35 -6.64
C ALA A 248 8.82 19.53 -6.64
N PHE A 249 9.01 18.68 -5.63
CA PHE A 249 10.18 17.85 -5.47
C PHE A 249 10.28 16.81 -6.58
N TYR A 250 9.21 16.05 -6.85
CA TYR A 250 9.27 14.99 -7.87
C TYR A 250 9.28 15.53 -9.30
N ARG A 251 8.84 16.77 -9.55
CA ARG A 251 9.09 17.45 -10.83
C ARG A 251 10.59 17.51 -11.19
N THR A 252 11.49 17.51 -10.20
CA THR A 252 12.95 17.52 -10.44
C THR A 252 13.48 16.22 -11.04
N SER A 253 12.72 15.12 -10.94
CA SER A 253 13.02 13.80 -11.49
C SER A 253 11.91 13.32 -12.44
N ASN A 254 11.43 14.24 -13.29
CA ASN A 254 10.38 13.99 -14.29
C ASN A 254 9.10 13.37 -13.70
N ASN A 255 8.71 13.82 -12.51
CA ASN A 255 7.51 13.39 -11.77
C ASN A 255 7.54 11.93 -11.29
N ILE A 256 8.71 11.29 -11.23
CA ILE A 256 8.86 9.95 -10.64
C ILE A 256 9.70 10.05 -9.37
N GLY A 257 9.28 9.37 -8.31
CA GLY A 257 10.11 9.29 -7.11
C GLY A 257 9.73 8.22 -6.12
N GLY A 258 10.52 8.18 -5.05
CA GLY A 258 10.38 7.27 -3.92
C GLY A 258 10.22 8.02 -2.61
N LEU A 259 9.45 7.48 -1.69
CA LEU A 259 9.29 8.01 -0.34
C LEU A 259 9.24 6.89 0.68
N VAL A 260 10.10 6.95 1.69
CA VAL A 260 10.06 6.04 2.83
C VAL A 260 9.29 6.67 3.98
N ASP A 261 8.16 6.08 4.34
CA ASP A 261 7.31 6.53 5.43
C ASP A 261 7.85 6.09 6.81
N TYR A 262 7.48 6.81 7.87
CA TYR A 262 7.97 6.56 9.22
C TYR A 262 7.16 5.50 9.97
N TYR A 263 7.55 4.23 9.80
CA TYR A 263 6.86 3.09 10.43
C TYR A 263 6.66 3.21 11.94
N PRO A 264 7.62 3.72 12.75
CA PRO A 264 7.43 3.79 14.20
C PRO A 264 6.21 4.59 14.63
N CYS A 265 5.84 5.68 13.93
CA CYS A 265 4.63 6.43 14.26
C CYS A 265 3.37 5.58 14.06
N TRP A 266 3.30 4.81 12.97
CA TRP A 266 2.18 3.91 12.70
C TRP A 266 2.11 2.78 13.73
N ALA A 267 3.23 2.12 13.99
CA ALA A 267 3.31 1.00 14.93
C ALA A 267 3.00 1.42 16.39
N GLN A 268 3.53 2.56 16.83
CA GLN A 268 3.27 3.09 18.18
C GLN A 268 1.81 3.54 18.33
N GLY A 269 1.19 4.02 17.26
CA GLY A 269 -0.23 4.35 17.16
C GLY A 269 -1.18 3.14 17.08
N ALA A 270 -0.67 1.92 17.31
CA ALA A 270 -1.41 0.66 17.16
C ALA A 270 -2.02 0.50 15.75
N GLU A 271 -1.22 0.85 14.73
CA GLU A 271 -1.56 0.74 13.31
C GLU A 271 -2.80 1.56 12.92
N ARG A 272 -3.14 2.57 13.72
CA ARG A 272 -4.19 3.52 13.38
C ARG A 272 -3.71 4.49 12.29
N ARG A 273 -4.63 4.86 11.41
CA ARG A 273 -4.42 5.79 10.29
C ARG A 273 -3.71 7.08 10.68
N SER A 274 -3.95 7.61 11.88
CA SER A 274 -3.30 8.85 12.34
C SER A 274 -1.77 8.78 12.35
N GLY A 275 -1.19 7.58 12.45
CA GLY A 275 0.25 7.35 12.34
C GLY A 275 0.70 6.79 10.98
N GLY A 276 -0.24 6.56 10.06
CA GLY A 276 -0.02 5.98 8.75
C GLY A 276 0.64 6.91 7.73
N LYS A 277 0.65 6.48 6.46
CA LYS A 277 1.22 7.22 5.34
C LYS A 277 0.39 8.49 5.09
N VAL A 278 0.99 9.65 5.30
CA VAL A 278 0.29 10.94 5.16
C VAL A 278 -0.05 11.21 3.70
N PHE A 279 -1.33 11.40 3.42
CA PHE A 279 -1.84 11.72 2.09
C PHE A 279 -2.77 12.94 2.10
N PRO A 280 -2.22 14.14 1.95
CA PRO A 280 -3.01 15.36 1.88
C PRO A 280 -3.61 15.56 0.47
N VAL A 281 -4.91 15.84 0.40
CA VAL A 281 -5.67 16.04 -0.85
C VAL A 281 -6.55 17.29 -0.79
N GLU A 282 -6.98 17.78 -1.95
CA GLU A 282 -8.09 18.72 -2.05
C GLU A 282 -9.43 17.98 -1.88
N SER A 283 -10.04 18.04 -0.69
CA SER A 283 -11.26 17.25 -0.38
C SER A 283 -12.47 17.58 -1.24
N LYS A 284 -12.50 18.76 -1.87
CA LYS A 284 -13.56 19.20 -2.80
C LYS A 284 -13.21 18.94 -4.27
N GLY A 285 -12.25 18.06 -4.52
CA GLY A 285 -11.67 17.81 -5.83
C GLY A 285 -10.69 18.91 -6.25
N SER A 286 -9.84 18.59 -7.22
CA SER A 286 -8.94 19.53 -7.87
C SER A 286 -9.26 19.59 -9.35
N GLN A 287 -9.20 20.79 -9.94
CA GLN A 287 -9.37 20.97 -11.39
C GLN A 287 -8.09 20.68 -12.18
N ASP A 288 -6.95 20.59 -11.49
CA ASP A 288 -5.64 20.46 -12.14
C ASP A 288 -5.19 19.00 -12.30
N HIS A 289 -5.55 18.13 -11.35
CA HIS A 289 -5.13 16.73 -11.34
C HIS A 289 -6.01 15.86 -10.44
N TYR A 290 -5.98 14.55 -10.67
CA TYR A 290 -6.61 13.56 -9.81
C TYR A 290 -5.63 13.03 -8.75
N TYR A 291 -6.15 12.69 -7.58
CA TYR A 291 -5.38 12.07 -6.49
C TYR A 291 -5.78 10.60 -6.33
N VAL A 292 -4.84 9.67 -6.38
CA VAL A 292 -5.13 8.25 -6.08
C VAL A 292 -3.99 7.64 -5.26
N PHE A 293 -4.34 6.98 -4.16
CA PHE A 293 -3.43 6.20 -3.34
C PHE A 293 -3.82 4.72 -3.38
N PHE A 294 -2.90 3.89 -3.85
CA PHE A 294 -3.05 2.44 -3.92
C PHE A 294 -2.26 1.80 -2.78
N ASP A 295 -2.92 0.98 -1.97
CA ASP A 295 -2.28 0.15 -0.95
C ASP A 295 -3.24 -0.99 -0.56
N ASP A 296 -2.70 -2.17 -0.28
CA ASP A 296 -3.49 -3.35 0.13
C ASP A 296 -3.93 -3.27 1.60
N ASN A 297 -3.35 -2.37 2.40
CA ASN A 297 -3.73 -2.13 3.80
C ASN A 297 -4.62 -0.89 3.98
N ILE A 298 -5.26 -0.40 2.91
CA ILE A 298 -6.32 0.61 3.00
C ILE A 298 -7.62 -0.06 3.43
N PHE A 299 -8.24 0.43 4.50
CA PHE A 299 -9.56 -0.04 4.94
C PHE A 299 -10.49 1.16 5.06
N ILE A 300 -11.42 1.28 4.11
CA ILE A 300 -12.31 2.43 3.99
C ILE A 300 -13.24 2.51 5.21
N SER A 301 -13.39 3.70 5.79
CA SER A 301 -14.13 3.94 7.04
C SER A 301 -13.57 3.23 8.28
N ASP A 302 -12.36 2.67 8.21
CA ASP A 302 -11.70 2.01 9.34
C ASP A 302 -10.51 2.83 9.84
N GLU A 303 -10.41 2.93 11.16
CA GLU A 303 -9.29 3.56 11.86
C GLU A 303 -8.00 2.77 11.68
N LYS A 304 -8.02 1.48 11.37
CA LYS A 304 -6.84 0.62 11.14
C LYS A 304 -6.32 0.65 9.69
N SER A 305 -6.77 1.63 8.89
CA SER A 305 -6.23 1.89 7.55
C SER A 305 -4.80 2.43 7.61
N ILE A 306 -3.95 2.02 6.67
CA ILE A 306 -2.55 2.46 6.56
C ILE A 306 -2.40 3.93 6.11
N VAL A 307 -3.42 4.52 5.49
CA VAL A 307 -3.36 5.88 4.92
C VAL A 307 -3.98 6.90 5.86
N ASP A 308 -3.22 7.96 6.13
CA ASP A 308 -3.72 9.15 6.82
C ASP A 308 -4.21 10.19 5.82
N LEU A 309 -5.46 10.03 5.37
CA LEU A 309 -6.09 10.95 4.41
C LEU A 309 -6.45 12.28 5.09
N ARG A 310 -5.95 13.39 4.55
CA ARG A 310 -6.10 14.73 5.14
C ARG A 310 -6.59 15.75 4.12
N ASP A 311 -7.50 16.63 4.52
CA ASP A 311 -7.80 17.82 3.71
C ASP A 311 -6.65 18.82 3.82
N ILE A 312 -6.15 19.31 2.68
CA ILE A 312 -5.01 20.24 2.67
C ILE A 312 -5.35 21.60 3.29
N ARG A 313 -6.62 22.03 3.33
CA ARG A 313 -7.00 23.37 3.79
C ARG A 313 -7.27 23.40 5.28
N SER A 314 -8.06 22.44 5.79
CA SER A 314 -8.40 22.35 7.21
C SER A 314 -7.40 21.52 8.01
N GLY A 315 -6.68 20.60 7.36
CA GLY A 315 -5.85 19.59 8.03
C GLY A 315 -6.65 18.50 8.74
N GLU A 316 -7.97 18.45 8.56
CA GLU A 316 -8.84 17.47 9.19
C GLU A 316 -8.66 16.07 8.58
N SER A 317 -8.92 15.06 9.41
CA SER A 317 -9.04 13.67 8.96
C SER A 317 -10.26 13.50 8.08
N LEU A 318 -10.06 12.94 6.88
CA LEU A 318 -11.16 12.54 6.01
C LEU A 318 -11.48 11.07 6.29
N LEU A 319 -12.55 10.84 7.04
CA LEU A 319 -13.04 9.51 7.43
C LEU A 319 -14.49 9.34 6.97
N GLY A 320 -14.76 8.19 6.37
CA GLY A 320 -16.06 7.81 5.84
C GLY A 320 -15.99 7.50 4.36
N GLU A 321 -16.74 6.48 3.96
CA GLU A 321 -16.77 5.94 2.61
C GLU A 321 -16.87 7.01 1.52
N LYS A 322 -17.77 7.98 1.68
CA LYS A 322 -17.99 9.05 0.70
C LYS A 322 -16.81 9.99 0.49
N VAL A 323 -15.96 10.19 1.50
CA VAL A 323 -14.81 11.11 1.43
C VAL A 323 -13.50 10.38 1.18
N GLU A 324 -13.42 9.09 1.48
CA GLU A 324 -12.21 8.29 1.27
C GLU A 324 -12.18 7.58 -0.08
N LEU A 325 -13.30 6.99 -0.51
CA LEU A 325 -13.36 6.27 -1.77
C LEU A 325 -12.84 7.11 -2.94
N PRO A 326 -13.13 8.42 -3.10
CA PRO A 326 -12.61 9.18 -4.23
C PRO A 326 -11.09 9.15 -4.38
N PHE A 327 -10.33 8.95 -3.28
CA PHE A 327 -8.89 9.11 -3.24
C PHE A 327 -8.11 7.82 -2.94
N CYS A 328 -8.74 6.86 -2.26
CA CYS A 328 -8.07 5.67 -1.76
C CYS A 328 -8.60 4.40 -2.46
N VAL A 329 -7.69 3.51 -2.80
CA VAL A 329 -7.99 2.19 -3.39
C VAL A 329 -7.42 1.11 -2.48
N HIS A 330 -8.30 0.35 -1.84
CA HIS A 330 -7.93 -0.93 -1.22
C HIS A 330 -7.55 -1.91 -2.34
N VAL A 331 -6.25 -2.20 -2.46
CA VAL A 331 -5.74 -3.08 -3.51
C VAL A 331 -6.02 -4.53 -3.13
N ASN A 332 -6.92 -5.19 -3.85
CA ASN A 332 -7.01 -6.63 -3.82
C ASN A 332 -5.79 -7.23 -4.54
N ALA A 333 -4.83 -7.74 -3.78
CA ALA A 333 -3.56 -8.23 -4.30
C ALA A 333 -3.72 -9.38 -5.32
N TYR A 334 -4.65 -10.31 -5.10
CA TYR A 334 -4.93 -11.38 -6.07
C TYR A 334 -5.33 -10.79 -7.42
N LYS A 335 -6.36 -9.93 -7.43
CA LYS A 335 -6.86 -9.30 -8.65
C LYS A 335 -5.80 -8.43 -9.32
N ALA A 336 -5.07 -7.64 -8.53
CA ALA A 336 -3.98 -6.83 -9.05
C ALA A 336 -2.91 -7.69 -9.76
N ILE A 337 -2.68 -8.94 -9.32
CA ILE A 337 -1.74 -9.85 -9.97
C ILE A 337 -2.33 -10.49 -11.24
N VAL A 338 -3.60 -10.93 -11.20
CA VAL A 338 -4.19 -11.78 -12.27
C VAL A 338 -5.00 -11.02 -13.30
N GLU A 339 -5.50 -9.82 -12.99
CA GLU A 339 -6.30 -8.97 -13.88
C GLU A 339 -5.41 -7.85 -14.46
N GLU A 340 -5.18 -7.88 -15.77
CA GLU A 340 -4.30 -6.93 -16.46
C GLU A 340 -4.77 -5.46 -16.32
N THR A 341 -6.09 -5.23 -16.33
CA THR A 341 -6.70 -3.89 -16.30
C THR A 341 -6.98 -3.37 -14.89
N TYR A 342 -6.65 -4.12 -13.83
CA TYR A 342 -7.06 -3.83 -12.46
C TYR A 342 -6.87 -2.36 -12.05
N PHE A 343 -5.65 -1.82 -12.20
CA PHE A 343 -5.35 -0.44 -11.82
C PHE A 343 -6.04 0.61 -12.69
N LEU A 344 -6.28 0.31 -13.98
CA LEU A 344 -7.04 1.19 -14.87
C LEU A 344 -8.49 1.28 -14.44
N ASP A 345 -9.10 0.15 -14.12
CA ASP A 345 -10.49 0.08 -13.66
C ASP A 345 -10.65 0.84 -12.33
N CYS A 346 -9.71 0.65 -11.41
CA CYS A 346 -9.66 1.42 -10.17
C CYS A 346 -9.52 2.93 -10.42
N LEU A 347 -8.58 3.36 -11.28
CA LEU A 347 -8.40 4.78 -11.60
C LEU A 347 -9.69 5.37 -12.19
N CYS A 348 -10.31 4.69 -13.17
CA CYS A 348 -11.53 5.13 -13.82
C CYS A 348 -12.66 5.37 -12.81
N GLU A 349 -12.78 4.50 -11.80
CA GLU A 349 -13.77 4.65 -10.75
C GLU A 349 -13.45 5.86 -9.84
N ARG A 350 -12.18 6.02 -9.44
CA ARG A 350 -11.75 7.15 -8.59
C ARG A 350 -11.96 8.50 -9.26
N MET A 351 -11.68 8.59 -10.55
CA MET A 351 -11.90 9.80 -11.34
C MET A 351 -13.36 10.22 -11.37
N LYS A 352 -14.28 9.28 -11.64
CA LYS A 352 -15.73 9.56 -11.63
C LYS A 352 -16.20 10.07 -10.27
N LEU A 353 -15.66 9.51 -9.19
CA LEU A 353 -15.96 9.96 -7.83
C LEU A 353 -15.39 11.36 -7.57
N GLN A 354 -14.16 11.66 -7.99
CA GLN A 354 -13.56 12.98 -7.81
C GLN A 354 -14.24 14.07 -8.66
N ASP A 355 -14.67 13.76 -9.88
CA ASP A 355 -15.46 14.68 -10.71
C ASP A 355 -16.76 15.11 -10.00
N SER A 356 -17.37 14.20 -9.23
CA SER A 356 -18.56 14.50 -8.43
C SER A 356 -18.32 15.36 -7.19
N LEU A 357 -17.05 15.62 -6.82
CA LEU A 357 -16.70 16.50 -5.70
C LEU A 357 -16.57 17.97 -6.13
N ILE A 358 -16.28 18.21 -7.42
CA ILE A 358 -16.07 19.54 -8.01
C ILE A 358 -17.41 20.25 -8.25
N HIS A 359 -18.50 19.48 -8.36
CA HIS A 359 -19.87 19.93 -8.62
C HIS A 359 -20.74 19.81 -7.38
#